data_AF-A0A2H5WRE3-F1
#
_entry.id   AF-A0A2H5WRE3-F1
#
_cell.length_a   1.000
_cell.length_b   1.000
_cell.length_c   1.000
_cell.angle_alpha   90.00
_cell.angle_beta   90.00
_cell.angle_gamma   90.00
#
_symmetry.space_group_name_H-M   'P 1'
#
loop_
_entity.id
_entity.type
_entity.pdbx_description
1 polymer ?
#
loop_
_entity_poly.entity_id
_entity_poly.type
_entity_poly.pdbx_seq_one_letter_code
_entity_poly.pdbx_strand_id
1 'polypeptide(L)' 'MEIHAERHPEHPRRFTKVVLIHHFKGENLDPQALEKAVKLSDEKYCSASATLRMPTEVESRFVIDEA' A
#
# COMPACT_ATOMS: atom_id res chain seq x y z
N MET A 1 3.75 3.95 -8.56
CA MET A 1 2.91 3.61 -7.40
C MET A 1 1.47 3.62 -7.88
N GLU A 2 0.77 2.53 -7.67
CA GLU A 2 -0.62 2.33 -8.07
C GLU A 2 -1.47 2.13 -6.81
N ILE A 3 -2.73 2.58 -6.85
CA ILE A 3 -3.64 2.53 -5.71
C ILE A 3 -4.98 1.99 -6.19
N HIS A 4 -5.40 0.86 -5.62
CA HIS A 4 -6.76 0.35 -5.79
C HIS A 4 -7.54 0.57 -4.50
N ALA A 5 -8.78 1.03 -4.63
CA ALA A 5 -9.63 1.26 -3.47
C ALA A 5 -11.04 0.77 -3.77
N GLU A 6 -11.54 -0.10 -2.90
CA GLU A 6 -12.90 -0.59 -2.90
C GLU A 6 -13.76 0.23 -1.94
N ARG A 7 -15.00 0.49 -2.34
CA ARG A 7 -15.94 1.30 -1.58
C ARG A 7 -17.25 0.56 -1.40
N HIS A 8 -17.87 0.76 -0.25
CA HIS A 8 -19.22 0.29 -0.01
C HIS A 8 -20.18 0.91 -1.06
N PRO A 9 -21.05 0.12 -1.69
CA PRO A 9 -21.95 0.62 -2.75
C PRO A 9 -23.01 1.59 -2.21
N GLU A 10 -23.50 1.34 -1.00
CA GLU A 10 -24.52 2.16 -0.34
C GLU A 10 -23.92 3.24 0.57
N HIS A 11 -24.71 4.28 0.85
CA HIS A 11 -24.32 5.34 1.77
C HIS A 11 -24.27 4.85 3.23
N PRO A 12 -23.26 5.25 4.03
CA PRO A 12 -22.08 6.02 3.62
C PRO A 12 -21.07 5.14 2.85
N ARG A 13 -20.67 5.61 1.65
CA ARG A 13 -19.72 4.93 0.72
C ARG A 13 -18.27 5.00 1.22
N ARG A 14 -18.05 4.44 2.41
CA ARG A 14 -16.74 4.30 3.04
C ARG A 14 -15.86 3.39 2.21
N PHE A 15 -14.55 3.60 2.29
CA PHE A 15 -13.60 2.65 1.76
C PHE A 15 -13.66 1.38 2.62
N THR A 16 -13.70 0.22 1.96
CA THR A 16 -13.68 -1.09 2.61
C THR A 16 -12.29 -1.70 2.54
N LYS A 17 -11.63 -1.52 1.39
CA LYS A 17 -10.28 -2.02 1.15
C LYS A 17 -9.48 -1.02 0.32
N VAL A 18 -8.20 -0.84 0.65
CA VAL A 18 -7.24 -0.08 -0.13
C VAL A 18 -5.99 -0.93 -0.33
N VAL A 19 -5.57 -1.08 -1.57
CA VAL A 19 -4.36 -1.81 -1.96
C VAL A 19 -3.39 -0.83 -2.59
N LEU A 20 -2.23 -0.68 -1.96
CA LEU A 20 -1.12 0.15 -2.43
C LEU A 20 -0.09 -0.75 -3.13
N ILE A 21 0.25 -0.45 -4.37
CA ILE A 21 1.25 -1.18 -5.14
C ILE A 21 2.45 -0.25 -5.41
N HIS A 22 3.57 -0.57 -4.78
CA HIS A 22 4.83 0.13 -4.94
C HIS A 22 5.60 -0.46 -6.11
N HIS A 23 5.67 0.27 -7.22
CA HIS A 23 6.51 -0.10 -8.36
C HIS A 23 7.92 0.43 -8.15
N PHE A 24 8.88 -0.48 -8.08
CA PHE A 24 10.31 -0.17 -8.02
C PHE A 24 10.93 -0.55 -9.36
N LYS A 25 11.77 0.33 -9.90
CA LYS A 25 12.52 0.10 -11.13
C LYS A 25 13.98 0.42 -10.87
N GLY A 26 14.89 -0.52 -11.15
CA GLY A 26 16.32 -0.34 -10.94
C GLY A 26 17.11 -1.65 -11.01
N GLU A 27 18.41 -1.53 -11.24
CA GLU A 27 19.33 -2.66 -11.24
C GLU A 27 19.76 -3.02 -9.81
N ASN A 28 19.94 -4.32 -9.51
CA ASN A 28 20.38 -4.83 -8.21
C ASN A 28 19.51 -4.38 -7.00
N LEU A 29 18.18 -4.32 -7.19
CA LEU A 29 17.26 -4.09 -6.07
C LEU A 29 17.19 -5.33 -5.17
N ASP A 30 17.57 -5.17 -3.90
CA ASP A 30 17.44 -6.23 -2.89
C ASP A 30 15.96 -6.34 -2.44
N PRO A 31 15.29 -7.47 -2.71
CA PRO A 31 13.89 -7.68 -2.32
C PRO A 31 13.65 -7.58 -0.82
N GLN A 32 14.61 -8.00 0.02
CA GLN A 32 14.46 -7.93 1.47
C GLN A 32 14.53 -6.50 2.00
N ALA A 33 15.40 -5.68 1.41
CA ALA A 33 15.48 -4.26 1.73
C ALA A 33 14.18 -3.53 1.33
N LEU A 34 13.62 -3.87 0.16
CA LEU A 34 12.35 -3.32 -0.31
C LEU A 34 11.18 -3.75 0.57
N GLU A 35 11.09 -5.03 0.95
CA GLU A 35 10.05 -5.52 1.86
C GLU A 35 10.09 -4.77 3.21
N LYS A 36 11.29 -4.61 3.79
CA LYS A 36 11.46 -3.82 5.02
C LYS A 36 11.06 -2.36 4.85
N ALA A 37 11.41 -1.74 3.72
CA ALA A 37 11.08 -0.34 3.45
C ALA A 37 9.56 -0.13 3.31
N VAL A 38 8.87 -1.02 2.59
CA VAL A 38 7.41 -1.01 2.45
C VAL A 38 6.73 -1.25 3.79
N LYS A 39 7.21 -2.23 4.57
CA LYS A 39 6.69 -2.51 5.91
C LYS A 39 6.86 -1.32 6.86
N LEU A 40 8.03 -0.67 6.85
CA LEU A 40 8.26 0.55 7.63
C LEU A 40 7.33 1.69 7.18
N SER A 41 7.12 1.84 5.87
CA SER A 41 6.20 2.83 5.33
C SER A 41 4.79 2.61 5.88
N ASP A 42 4.28 1.39 5.82
CA ASP A 42 2.93 1.07 6.28
C ASP A 42 2.78 1.12 7.82
N GLU A 43 3.73 0.58 8.57
CA GLU A 43 3.62 0.49 10.04
C GLU A 43 3.99 1.79 10.76
N LYS A 44 4.97 2.54 10.26
CA LYS A 44 5.62 3.63 11.02
C LYS A 44 5.41 5.02 10.43
N TYR A 45 5.30 5.15 9.11
CA TYR A 45 5.39 6.46 8.44
C TYR A 45 4.12 6.90 7.69
N CYS A 46 3.23 5.98 7.34
CA CYS A 46 2.01 6.32 6.60
C CYS A 46 0.92 6.80 7.57
N SER A 47 0.94 8.11 7.87
CA SER A 47 -0.11 8.78 8.64
C SER A 47 -1.51 8.64 8.02
N ALA A 48 -1.60 8.46 6.71
CA ALA A 48 -2.83 8.17 6.00
C ALA A 48 -3.37 6.76 6.28
N SER A 49 -2.52 5.73 6.30
CA SER A 49 -2.96 4.37 6.67
C SER A 49 -3.35 4.29 8.14
N ALA A 50 -2.64 5.00 9.02
CA ALA A 50 -3.01 5.10 10.44
C ALA A 50 -4.41 5.72 10.66
N THR A 51 -4.82 6.67 9.83
CA THR A 51 -6.15 7.29 9.89
C THR A 51 -7.24 6.44 9.24
N LEU A 52 -6.90 5.64 8.22
CA LEU A 52 -7.84 4.81 7.45
C LEU A 52 -8.05 3.40 8.02
N ARG A 53 -7.10 2.88 8.81
CA ARG A 53 -7.05 1.48 9.32
C ARG A 53 -8.27 1.01 10.11
N MET A 54 -9.11 1.92 10.59
CA MET A 54 -10.42 1.57 11.14
C MET A 54 -11.45 2.53 10.55
N PRO A 55 -12.37 2.09 9.67
CA PRO A 55 -12.83 0.71 9.38
C PRO A 55 -12.31 0.09 8.06
N THR A 56 -11.19 0.58 7.49
CA THR A 56 -10.73 0.19 6.14
C THR A 56 -9.56 -0.79 6.22
N GLU A 57 -9.62 -1.89 5.47
CA GLU A 57 -8.49 -2.80 5.29
C GLU A 57 -7.46 -2.14 4.36
N VAL A 58 -6.22 -1.97 4.82
CA VAL A 58 -5.14 -1.40 4.01
C VAL A 58 -4.06 -2.46 3.80
N GLU A 59 -3.80 -2.80 2.54
CA GLU A 59 -2.74 -3.71 2.13
C GLU A 59 -1.69 -2.94 1.31
N SER A 60 -0.41 -3.22 1.55
CA SER A 60 0.70 -2.70 0.75
C SER A 60 1.47 -3.85 0.13
N ARG A 61 1.73 -3.77 -1.17
CA ARG A 61 2.53 -4.74 -1.94
C ARG A 61 3.53 -4.00 -2.80
N PHE A 62 4.55 -4.69 -3.27
CA PHE A 62 5.52 -4.12 -4.20
C PHE A 62 5.77 -5.01 -5.40
N VAL A 63 6.10 -4.39 -6.51
CA VAL A 63 6.48 -5.02 -7.76
C VAL A 63 7.82 -4.41 -8.18
N ILE A 64 8.73 -5.26 -8.64
CA ILE A 64 10.00 -4.83 -9.22
C ILE A 64 9.85 -4.98 -10.72
N ASP A 65 9.87 -3.86 -11.43
CA ASP A 65 9.91 -3.84 -12.88
C ASP A 65 11.38 -3.91 -13.31
N GLU A 66 11.79 -5.01 -13.94
CA GLU A 66 13.11 -5.11 -14.57
C GLU A 66 13.20 -4.06 -15.69
N ALA A 67 14.28 -3.27 -15.65
CA ALA A 67 14.44 -2.08 -16.48
C ALA A 67 14.98 -2.36 -17.88
#